data_AF-A0AB36JPY3-F1
#
_entry.id   AF-A0AB36JPY3-F1
#
_cell.length_a   1.000
_cell.length_b   1.000
_cell.length_c   1.000
_cell.angle_alpha   90.00
_cell.angle_beta   90.00
_cell.angle_gamma   90.00
#
_symmetry.space_group_name_H-M   'P 1'
#
loop_
_entity.id
_entity.type
_entity.pdbx_description
1 polymer ?
#
loop_
_entity_poly.entity_id
_entity_poly.type
_entity_poly.pdbx_seq_one_letter_code
_entity_poly.pdbx_strand_id
1 'polypeptide(L)' 'TLDQASVQDLDAGDQVTDTITLNASDGTPQDIVITITGSEDAPEVTGSFVGSVTEGDVGDAPVTATGTIAISDIDGD' A
#
# COMPACT_ATOMS: atom_id res chain seq x y z
N THR A 1 -8.77 -19.58 -0.28
CA THR A 1 -7.42 -19.03 -0.41
C THR A 1 -7.54 -17.55 -0.22
N LEU A 2 -6.69 -17.00 0.65
CA LEU A 2 -6.66 -15.58 0.98
C LEU A 2 -6.61 -14.67 -0.25
N ASP A 3 -7.43 -13.62 -0.25
CA ASP A 3 -7.26 -12.47 -1.14
C ASP A 3 -6.25 -11.52 -0.50
N GLN A 4 -5.05 -11.48 -1.09
CA GLN A 4 -3.96 -10.68 -0.57
C GLN A 4 -4.28 -9.18 -0.58
N ALA A 5 -5.06 -8.67 -1.54
CA ALA A 5 -5.41 -7.26 -1.59
C ALA A 5 -6.28 -6.88 -0.37
N SER A 6 -7.29 -7.70 -0.07
CA SER A 6 -8.21 -7.45 1.04
C SER A 6 -7.58 -7.45 2.44
N VAL A 7 -6.34 -7.92 2.57
CA VAL A 7 -5.64 -7.98 3.86
C VAL A 7 -4.44 -7.05 3.96
N GLN A 8 -4.10 -6.35 2.88
CA GLN A 8 -3.14 -5.24 2.96
C GLN A 8 -3.83 -3.98 3.46
N ASP A 9 -5.10 -3.79 3.16
CA ASP A 9 -5.89 -2.63 3.59
C ASP A 9 -6.37 -2.75 5.07
N LEU A 10 -5.65 -3.44 5.97
CA LEU A 10 -6.12 -3.69 7.34
C LEU A 10 -5.35 -2.87 8.38
N ASP A 11 -6.04 -1.91 8.99
CA ASP A 11 -5.55 -1.10 10.11
C ASP A 11 -5.05 -1.93 11.31
N ALA A 12 -4.27 -1.28 12.19
CA ALA A 12 -3.81 -1.89 13.42
C ALA A 12 -4.95 -2.41 14.31
N GLY A 13 -5.00 -3.74 14.45
CA GLY A 13 -5.98 -4.42 15.30
C GLY A 13 -7.21 -4.94 14.58
N ASP A 14 -7.39 -4.58 13.31
CA ASP A 14 -8.39 -5.21 12.45
C ASP A 14 -8.02 -6.66 12.17
N GLN A 15 -9.04 -7.49 11.97
CA GLN A 15 -8.84 -8.93 11.82
C GLN A 15 -9.73 -9.52 10.73
N VAL A 16 -9.14 -10.42 9.97
CA VAL A 16 -9.84 -11.26 9.00
C VAL A 16 -9.42 -12.71 9.19
N THR A 17 -10.24 -13.63 8.70
CA THR A 17 -10.00 -15.07 8.82
C THR A 17 -9.90 -15.71 7.44
N ASP A 18 -8.82 -16.44 7.19
CA ASP A 18 -8.76 -17.39 6.06
C ASP A 18 -9.03 -18.81 6.57
N THR A 19 -9.87 -19.53 5.85
CA THR A 19 -10.23 -20.92 6.19
C THR A 19 -9.80 -21.84 5.06
N ILE A 20 -8.96 -22.82 5.40
CA ILE A 20 -8.56 -23.89 4.50
C ILE A 20 -9.25 -25.18 4.94
N THR A 21 -10.23 -25.64 4.17
CA THR A 21 -10.88 -26.93 4.39
C THR A 21 -10.07 -28.05 3.73
N LEU A 22 -9.68 -29.05 4.53
CA LEU A 22 -9.00 -30.26 4.12
C LEU A 22 -9.94 -31.45 4.26
N ASN A 23 -9.91 -32.39 3.32
CA ASN A 23 -10.56 -33.69 3.50
C ASN A 23 -9.54 -34.71 3.99
N ALA A 24 -9.80 -35.31 5.15
CA ALA A 24 -9.03 -36.44 5.66
C ALA A 24 -9.21 -37.67 4.75
N SER A 25 -8.30 -38.64 4.88
CA SER A 25 -8.35 -39.89 4.08
C SER A 25 -9.62 -40.72 4.32
N ASP A 26 -10.33 -40.47 5.41
CA ASP A 26 -11.63 -41.08 5.73
C ASP A 26 -12.83 -40.31 5.17
N GLY A 27 -12.58 -39.20 4.46
CA GLY A 27 -13.59 -38.34 3.86
C GLY A 27 -14.09 -37.21 4.76
N THR A 28 -13.69 -37.17 6.05
CA THR A 28 -14.12 -36.13 6.98
C THR A 28 -13.47 -34.78 6.66
N PRO A 29 -14.24 -33.69 6.49
CA PRO A 29 -13.66 -32.36 6.34
C PRO A 29 -13.11 -31.83 7.68
N GLN A 30 -11.98 -31.14 7.61
CA GLN A 30 -11.35 -30.43 8.72
C GLN A 30 -10.96 -29.03 8.28
N ASP A 31 -11.32 -28.03 9.06
CA ASP A 31 -11.00 -26.64 8.77
C ASP A 31 -9.75 -26.20 9.53
N ILE A 32 -8.80 -25.61 8.81
CA ILE A 32 -7.70 -24.82 9.37
C ILE A 32 -8.12 -23.36 9.31
N VAL A 33 -8.30 -22.76 10.48
CA VAL A 33 -8.71 -21.37 10.64
C VAL A 33 -7.47 -20.54 10.93
N ILE A 34 -7.18 -19.56 10.07
CA ILE A 34 -6.04 -18.66 10.17
C ILE A 34 -6.58 -17.27 10.43
N THR A 35 -6.26 -16.70 11.59
CA THR A 35 -6.58 -15.31 11.90
C THR A 35 -5.41 -14.44 11.46
N ILE A 36 -5.70 -13.45 10.62
CA ILE A 36 -4.77 -12.41 10.20
C ILE A 36 -5.15 -11.14 10.97
N THR A 37 -4.17 -10.53 11.61
CA THR A 37 -4.32 -9.25 12.31
C THR A 37 -3.58 -8.18 11.51
N GLY A 38 -4.27 -7.10 11.20
CA GLY A 38 -3.74 -5.93 10.51
C GLY A 38 -2.71 -5.18 11.35
N SER A 39 -1.88 -4.43 10.64
CA SER A 39 -0.85 -3.56 11.21
C SER A 39 -0.86 -2.26 10.44
N GLU A 40 -0.74 -1.15 11.16
CA GLU A 40 -0.64 0.17 10.54
C GLU A 40 0.65 0.29 9.70
N ASP A 41 0.48 0.54 8.41
CA ASP A 41 1.53 0.98 7.51
C ASP A 41 1.66 2.51 7.57
N ALA A 42 2.89 3.01 7.47
CA ALA A 42 3.11 4.46 7.51
C ALA A 42 2.88 5.05 6.10
N PRO A 43 2.27 6.25 5.99
CA PRO A 43 2.08 6.87 4.69
C PRO A 43 3.42 7.22 4.06
N GLU A 44 3.55 6.95 2.77
CA GLU A 44 4.74 7.25 1.99
C GLU A 44 4.52 8.51 1.14
N VAL A 45 5.50 9.42 1.19
CA VAL A 45 5.55 10.60 0.32
C VAL A 45 6.63 10.38 -0.72
N THR A 46 6.26 10.50 -2.00
CA THR A 46 7.17 10.31 -3.13
C THR A 46 7.11 11.49 -4.10
N GLY A 47 8.06 11.56 -5.03
CA GLY A 47 8.11 12.59 -6.07
C GLY A 47 9.35 13.49 -6.01
N SER A 48 9.26 14.66 -6.63
CA SER A 48 10.39 15.59 -6.71
C SER A 48 10.39 16.56 -5.54
N PHE A 49 11.21 16.28 -4.52
CA PHE A 49 11.35 17.12 -3.33
C PHE A 49 12.21 18.36 -3.55
N VAL A 50 12.99 18.37 -4.63
CA VAL A 50 13.91 19.46 -4.95
C VAL A 50 13.75 19.83 -6.41
N GLY A 51 13.71 21.13 -6.67
CA GLY A 51 13.78 21.70 -8.00
C GLY A 51 14.83 22.82 -8.01
N SER A 52 15.49 23.01 -9.14
CA SER A 52 16.43 24.10 -9.35
C SER A 52 16.11 24.81 -10.65
N VAL A 53 16.30 26.13 -10.65
CA VAL A 53 16.31 26.94 -11.86
C VAL A 53 17.60 27.73 -11.89
N THR A 54 18.13 27.94 -13.09
CA THR A 54 19.27 28.83 -13.30
C THR A 54 18.73 30.16 -13.82
N GLU A 55 19.24 31.25 -13.27
CA GLU A 55 18.92 32.59 -13.78
C GLU A 55 19.38 32.72 -15.23
N GLY A 56 18.52 33.30 -16.08
CA GLY A 56 18.82 33.58 -17.48
C GLY A 56 19.23 35.04 -17.70
N ASP A 57 19.68 35.34 -18.91
CA ASP A 57 20.09 36.68 -19.31
C ASP A 57 18.90 37.53 -19.82
N VAL A 58 19.15 38.82 -20.06
CA VAL A 58 18.15 39.73 -20.62
C VAL A 58 17.75 39.28 -22.03
N GLY A 59 16.48 38.87 -22.18
CA GLY A 59 15.90 38.41 -23.43
C GLY A 59 15.61 36.92 -23.50
N ASP A 60 16.03 36.15 -22.48
CA ASP A 60 15.74 34.72 -22.39
C ASP A 60 14.28 34.44 -22.07
N ALA A 61 13.81 33.28 -22.55
CA ALA A 61 12.49 32.78 -22.19
C ALA A 61 12.46 32.37 -20.70
N PRO A 62 11.32 32.58 -20.00
CA PRO A 62 11.21 32.20 -18.59
C PRO A 62 11.35 30.68 -18.43
N VAL A 63 12.07 30.29 -17.37
CA VAL A 63 12.23 28.88 -16.98
C VAL A 63 11.29 28.60 -15.80
N THR A 64 10.48 27.54 -15.93
CA THR A 64 9.55 27.11 -14.88
C THR A 64 10.06 25.79 -14.29
N ALA A 65 10.27 25.77 -12.97
CA ALA A 65 10.44 24.51 -12.26
C ALA A 65 9.09 23.78 -12.20
N THR A 66 9.08 22.51 -12.58
CA THR A 66 7.93 21.62 -12.45
C THR A 66 8.30 20.41 -11.61
N GLY A 67 7.30 19.80 -11.00
CA GLY A 67 7.45 18.61 -10.18
C GLY A 67 6.10 18.21 -9.62
N THR A 68 5.98 16.95 -9.23
CA THR A 68 4.80 16.41 -8.56
C THR A 68 5.24 15.71 -7.29
N ILE A 69 4.38 15.81 -6.27
CA ILE A 69 4.47 15.03 -5.04
C ILE A 69 3.24 14.14 -5.01
N ALA A 70 3.44 12.88 -4.64
CA ALA A 70 2.37 11.92 -4.42
C ALA A 70 2.44 11.41 -2.98
N ILE A 71 1.29 11.11 -2.41
CA ILE A 71 1.14 10.48 -1.11
C ILE A 71 0.37 9.19 -1.35
N SER A 72 0.83 8.11 -0.75
CA SER A 72 0.16 6.83 -0.74
C SER A 72 0.20 6.23 0.65
N ASP A 73 -0.92 5.66 1.05
CA ASP A 73 -1.03 4.81 2.22
C ASP A 73 -1.49 3.42 1.76
N ILE A 74 -0.99 2.36 2.42
CA ILE A 74 -1.35 0.98 2.10
C ILE A 74 -2.71 0.62 2.73
N ASP A 75 -2.99 1.14 3.92
CA ASP A 75 -4.25 0.92 4.66
C ASP A 75 -5.41 1.72 4.04
N GLY A 76 -5.06 2.78 3.28
CA GLY A 76 -6.00 3.50 2.41
C GLY A 76 -6.75 4.64 3.09
N ASP A 77 -6.26 5.13 4.23
CA ASP A 77 -6.77 6.30 4.95
C ASP A 77 -6.03 7.63 4.68
#